data_AF-H8XST2-F1
#
_entry.id   AF-H8XST2-F1
#
_cell.length_a   1.000
_cell.length_b   1.000
_cell.length_c   1.000
_cell.angle_alpha   90.00
_cell.angle_beta   90.00
_cell.angle_gamma   90.00
#
_symmetry.space_group_name_H-M   'P 1'
#
loop_
_entity.id
_entity.type
_entity.pdbx_description
1 polymer ?
#
loop_
_entity_poly.entity_id
_entity_poly.type
_entity_poly.pdbx_seq_one_letter_code
_entity_poly.pdbx_strand_id
1 'polypeptide(L)'
;MFQRIKVLMIFFLVLSCQSTDIYFDIKSQSIVSCNDRILKRLIIECDSLNPNNSDCVFDLSLKDKKTKDSRIEINEIVKLYRVKKKDTIFYPNNCYKITFIGSGDDGYTELKIWFDSYGKVYKTNKSNCN
;
A
#
# COMPACT_ATOMS: atom_id res chain seq x y z
N MET A 1 -50.64 17.95 20.93
CA MET A 1 -50.03 16.68 20.47
C MET A 1 -49.67 16.87 19.00
N PHE A 2 -48.50 16.40 18.55
CA PHE A 2 -47.93 16.53 17.19
C PHE A 2 -47.18 17.82 16.84
N GLN A 3 -45.90 17.88 17.22
CA GLN A 3 -44.83 18.30 16.32
C GLN A 3 -43.46 17.92 16.90
N ARG A 4 -43.25 16.62 17.10
CA ARG A 4 -41.91 16.04 17.30
C ARG A 4 -41.71 15.10 16.12
N ILE A 5 -40.94 15.52 15.12
CA ILE A 5 -40.21 14.72 14.10
C ILE A 5 -39.76 15.76 13.06
N LYS A 6 -38.68 16.50 13.32
CA LYS A 6 -37.92 17.24 12.28
C LYS A 6 -36.43 17.37 12.65
N VAL A 7 -35.89 16.44 13.44
CA VAL A 7 -34.47 16.43 13.81
C VAL A 7 -33.88 15.01 13.64
N LEU A 8 -34.26 14.32 12.57
CA LEU A 8 -33.75 12.97 12.28
C LEU A 8 -33.22 12.82 10.84
N MET A 9 -32.77 13.92 10.22
CA MET A 9 -32.38 13.91 8.80
C MET A 9 -31.01 14.57 8.52
N ILE A 10 -30.12 14.66 9.52
CA ILE A 10 -28.80 15.29 9.34
C ILE A 10 -27.62 14.41 9.79
N PHE A 11 -27.84 13.26 10.45
CA PHE A 11 -26.73 12.49 11.03
C PHE A 11 -26.09 11.42 10.13
N PHE A 12 -26.56 11.24 8.89
CA PHE A 12 -26.10 10.14 8.01
C PHE A 12 -25.14 10.56 6.88
N LEU A 13 -24.66 11.80 6.85
CA LEU A 13 -23.89 12.35 5.73
C LEU A 13 -22.38 12.50 5.95
N VAL A 14 -21.80 12.00 7.05
CA VAL A 14 -20.39 12.31 7.41
C VAL A 14 -19.46 11.09 7.56
N LEU A 15 -19.78 9.95 6.94
CA LEU A 15 -18.87 8.81 6.89
C LEU A 15 -18.52 8.41 5.45
N SER A 16 -18.16 9.38 4.61
CA SER A 16 -17.30 9.07 3.46
C SER A 16 -15.87 8.88 3.99
N CYS A 17 -15.63 7.78 4.70
CA CYS A 17 -14.29 7.33 5.05
C CYS A 17 -13.55 7.09 3.72
N GLN A 18 -12.42 7.75 3.49
CA GLN A 18 -11.63 7.55 2.28
C GLN A 18 -11.04 6.15 2.31
N SER A 19 -11.74 5.17 1.73
CA SER A 19 -11.25 3.80 1.69
C SER A 19 -9.93 3.74 0.94
N THR A 20 -8.88 3.25 1.59
CA THR A 20 -7.59 3.03 0.94
C THR A 20 -7.61 1.71 0.18
N ASP A 21 -7.02 1.61 -1.01
CA ASP A 21 -6.99 0.34 -1.74
C ASP A 21 -6.06 -0.70 -1.09
N ILE A 22 -5.03 -0.21 -0.41
CA ILE A 22 -3.98 -1.01 0.22
C ILE A 22 -3.56 -0.42 1.57
N TYR A 23 -3.13 -1.29 2.48
CA TYR A 23 -2.48 -0.94 3.73
C TYR A 23 -1.26 -1.83 3.98
N PHE A 24 -0.45 -1.48 4.97
CA PHE A 24 0.66 -2.31 5.44
C PHE A 24 0.38 -2.93 6.81
N ASP A 25 0.39 -4.27 6.86
CA ASP A 25 0.33 -5.04 8.10
C ASP A 25 1.74 -5.16 8.69
N ILE A 26 2.04 -4.36 9.71
CA ILE A 26 3.34 -4.38 10.39
C ILE A 26 3.61 -5.74 11.06
N LYS A 27 2.58 -6.45 11.54
CA LYS A 27 2.80 -7.71 12.26
C LYS A 27 3.26 -8.80 11.30
N SER A 28 2.63 -8.89 10.14
CA SER A 28 2.99 -9.87 9.11
C SER A 28 4.04 -9.36 8.11
N GLN A 29 4.45 -8.09 8.21
CA GLN A 29 5.34 -7.43 7.25
C GLN A 29 4.84 -7.56 5.80
N SER A 30 3.54 -7.28 5.60
CA SER A 30 2.88 -7.50 4.31
C SER A 30 2.11 -6.28 3.81
N ILE A 31 2.09 -6.12 2.48
CA ILE A 31 1.15 -5.23 1.78
C ILE A 31 -0.15 -6.00 1.58
N VAL A 32 -1.28 -5.41 1.95
CA VAL A 32 -2.59 -6.06 1.90
C VAL A 32 -3.58 -5.18 1.16
N SER A 33 -4.35 -5.77 0.25
CA SER A 33 -5.48 -5.11 -0.40
C SER A 33 -6.71 -5.11 0.49
N CYS A 34 -7.40 -3.98 0.55
CA CYS A 34 -8.59 -3.80 1.36
C CYS A 34 -9.87 -4.41 0.79
N ASN A 35 -9.91 -4.62 -0.52
CA ASN A 35 -11.08 -5.14 -1.24
C ASN A 35 -10.78 -6.48 -1.91
N ASP A 36 -9.82 -7.24 -1.35
CA ASP A 36 -9.30 -8.48 -1.93
C ASP A 36 -8.89 -8.35 -3.40
N ARG A 37 -8.50 -7.14 -3.82
CA ARG A 37 -8.02 -6.90 -5.17
C ARG A 37 -6.64 -7.52 -5.29
N ILE A 38 -6.42 -8.20 -6.41
CA ILE A 38 -5.11 -8.78 -6.72
C ILE A 38 -4.10 -7.66 -6.87
N LEU A 39 -2.97 -7.76 -6.16
CA LEU A 39 -1.88 -6.79 -6.21
C LEU A 39 -1.07 -6.95 -7.51
N LYS A 40 -1.67 -6.65 -8.67
CA LYS A 40 -1.07 -6.96 -9.99
C LYS A 40 0.16 -6.13 -10.32
N ARG A 41 0.15 -4.85 -9.94
CA ARG A 41 1.20 -3.89 -10.25
C ARG A 41 1.43 -2.95 -9.07
N LEU A 42 2.70 -2.76 -8.73
CA LEU A 42 3.15 -1.86 -7.67
C LEU A 42 4.22 -0.94 -8.24
N ILE A 43 4.14 0.35 -7.92
CA ILE A 43 5.26 1.27 -8.09
C ILE A 43 5.86 1.53 -6.71
N ILE A 44 7.16 1.32 -6.56
CA ILE A 44 7.88 1.55 -5.31
C ILE A 44 8.93 2.63 -5.54
N GLU A 45 8.86 3.68 -4.76
CA GLU A 45 9.73 4.85 -4.86
C GLU A 45 10.41 5.07 -3.51
N CYS A 46 11.72 5.33 -3.48
CA CYS A 46 12.36 5.79 -2.25
C CYS A 46 11.89 7.23 -1.95
N ASP A 47 11.32 7.45 -0.77
CA ASP A 47 10.94 8.78 -0.25
C ASP A 47 12.09 9.39 0.59
N SER A 48 13.28 8.78 0.50
CA SER A 48 14.47 9.11 1.29
C SER A 48 15.32 10.17 0.58
N LEU A 49 15.63 11.26 1.28
CA LEU A 49 16.51 12.37 0.87
C LEU A 49 17.99 11.97 0.69
N ASN A 50 18.32 10.67 0.57
CA ASN A 50 19.71 10.23 0.47
C ASN A 50 20.25 10.52 -0.95
N PRO A 51 21.16 11.50 -1.13
CA PRO A 51 21.60 11.95 -2.44
C PRO A 51 22.39 10.88 -3.23
N ASN A 52 22.76 9.77 -2.58
CA ASN A 52 23.43 8.64 -3.22
C ASN A 52 22.44 7.61 -3.85
N ASN A 53 21.14 7.76 -3.63
CA ASN A 53 20.10 6.87 -4.18
C ASN A 53 19.50 7.45 -5.47
N SER A 54 20.34 7.81 -6.44
CA SER A 54 19.92 8.60 -7.61
C SER A 54 18.86 7.97 -8.51
N ASP A 55 18.50 6.69 -8.32
CA ASP A 55 17.39 6.05 -9.05
C ASP A 55 16.77 4.90 -8.23
N CYS A 56 15.81 5.21 -7.38
CA CYS A 56 15.03 4.22 -6.63
C CYS A 56 13.55 4.32 -6.99
N VAL A 57 13.24 3.99 -8.24
CA VAL A 57 11.87 3.80 -8.73
C VAL A 57 11.76 2.41 -9.34
N PHE A 58 10.86 1.60 -8.81
CA PHE A 58 10.60 0.24 -9.25
C PHE A 58 9.16 0.10 -9.72
N ASP A 59 8.97 -0.13 -11.01
CA ASP A 59 7.67 -0.50 -11.57
C ASP A 59 7.58 -2.02 -11.69
N LEU A 60 6.78 -2.61 -10.81
CA LEU A 60 6.72 -4.04 -10.57
C LEU A 60 5.42 -4.62 -11.11
N SER A 61 5.52 -5.64 -11.96
CA SER A 61 4.38 -6.42 -12.44
C SER A 61 4.52 -7.89 -12.04
N LEU A 62 3.43 -8.55 -11.67
CA LEU A 62 3.45 -9.98 -11.31
C LEU A 62 4.08 -10.83 -12.42
N LYS A 63 4.95 -11.77 -12.03
CA LYS A 63 5.57 -12.74 -12.95
C LYS A 63 4.52 -13.67 -13.55
N ASP A 64 3.68 -14.26 -12.69
CA ASP A 64 2.59 -15.15 -13.07
C ASP A 64 1.23 -14.45 -12.89
N LYS A 65 0.47 -14.37 -13.98
CA LYS A 65 -0.87 -13.79 -14.02
C LYS A 65 -1.92 -14.64 -13.31
N LYS A 66 -1.62 -15.91 -13.01
CA LYS A 66 -2.50 -16.81 -12.24
C LYS A 66 -2.43 -16.59 -10.74
N THR A 67 -1.40 -15.90 -10.25
CA THR A 67 -1.26 -15.49 -8.85
C THR A 67 -2.43 -14.58 -8.47
N LYS A 68 -3.15 -14.92 -7.40
CA LYS A 68 -4.34 -14.19 -6.93
C LYS A 68 -4.13 -13.60 -5.54
N ASP A 69 -2.92 -13.16 -5.25
CA ASP A 69 -2.55 -12.73 -3.91
C ASP A 69 -3.06 -11.31 -3.64
N SER A 70 -3.96 -11.19 -2.67
CA SER A 70 -4.40 -9.91 -2.09
C SER A 70 -3.51 -9.48 -0.91
N ARG A 71 -2.60 -10.35 -0.46
CA ARG A 71 -1.61 -10.11 0.59
C ARG A 71 -0.24 -10.58 0.10
N ILE A 72 0.76 -9.73 0.24
CA ILE A 72 2.13 -10.04 -0.19
C ILE A 72 3.12 -9.61 0.89
N GLU A 73 3.90 -10.58 1.37
CA GLU A 73 5.03 -10.31 2.26
C GLU A 73 6.14 -9.55 1.52
N ILE A 74 6.75 -8.60 2.21
CA ILE A 74 7.68 -7.65 1.58
C ILE A 74 8.97 -8.31 1.05
N ASN A 75 9.40 -9.39 1.70
CA ASN A 75 10.53 -10.24 1.32
C ASN A 75 10.24 -11.11 0.07
N GLU A 76 8.98 -11.44 -0.20
CA GLU A 76 8.57 -12.26 -1.34
C GLU A 76 8.40 -11.43 -2.64
N ILE A 77 8.47 -10.10 -2.57
CA ILE A 77 8.23 -9.23 -3.73
C ILE A 77 9.16 -9.55 -4.91
N VAL A 78 10.46 -9.74 -4.67
CA VAL A 78 11.43 -10.06 -5.74
C VAL A 78 11.17 -11.44 -6.39
N LYS A 79 10.53 -12.35 -5.65
CA LYS A 79 10.13 -13.66 -6.14
C LYS A 79 8.86 -13.57 -6.99
N LEU A 80 7.86 -12.81 -6.52
CA LEU A 80 6.54 -12.72 -7.15
C LEU A 80 6.47 -11.73 -8.32
N TYR A 81 7.30 -10.68 -8.32
CA TYR A 81 7.27 -9.61 -9.32
C TYR A 81 8.49 -9.57 -10.23
N ARG A 82 8.28 -9.10 -11.46
CA ARG A 82 9.36 -8.77 -12.39
C ARG A 82 10.09 -7.52 -11.90
N VAL A 83 11.33 -7.71 -11.44
CA VAL A 83 12.26 -6.63 -11.05
C VAL A 83 13.46 -6.68 -11.99
N LYS A 84 13.94 -5.53 -12.49
CA LYS A 84 15.15 -5.48 -13.33
C LYS A 84 16.40 -5.72 -12.48
N LYS A 85 16.99 -6.92 -12.58
CA LYS A 85 18.32 -7.30 -12.03
C LYS A 85 18.60 -6.76 -10.61
N LYS A 86 17.64 -6.89 -9.70
CA LYS A 86 17.82 -6.56 -8.27
C LYS A 86 17.33 -7.71 -7.41
N ASP A 87 18.15 -8.05 -6.41
CA ASP A 87 17.85 -9.09 -5.44
C ASP A 87 17.14 -8.54 -4.20
N THR A 88 17.18 -7.22 -4.01
CA THR A 88 16.41 -6.51 -2.98
C THR A 88 15.89 -5.17 -3.49
N ILE A 89 14.74 -4.76 -2.95
CA ILE A 89 14.10 -3.47 -3.20
C ILE A 89 14.25 -2.56 -1.97
N PHE A 90 14.12 -3.15 -0.78
CA PHE A 90 14.06 -2.42 0.48
C PHE A 90 15.38 -2.53 1.24
N TYR A 91 15.82 -1.39 1.76
CA TYR A 91 17.03 -1.25 2.55
C TYR A 91 16.68 -0.72 3.95
N PRO A 92 17.43 -1.13 4.99
CA PRO A 92 17.28 -0.58 6.33
C PRO A 92 17.39 0.96 6.36
N ASN A 93 16.81 1.59 7.37
CA ASN A 93 16.83 3.05 7.59
C ASN A 93 16.32 3.89 6.40
N ASN A 94 15.43 3.35 5.57
CA ASN A 94 14.84 4.08 4.45
C ASN A 94 13.31 4.17 4.56
N CYS A 95 12.77 5.17 3.86
CA CYS A 95 11.34 5.34 3.65
C CYS A 95 11.00 5.03 2.20
N TYR A 96 9.88 4.35 2.00
CA TYR A 96 9.38 4.02 0.67
C TYR A 96 7.94 4.46 0.53
N LYS A 97 7.64 5.01 -0.64
CA LYS A 97 6.29 5.20 -1.16
C LYS A 97 5.96 4.01 -2.06
N ILE A 98 4.81 3.41 -1.83
CA ILE A 98 4.26 2.30 -2.60
C ILE A 98 2.92 2.76 -3.18
N THR A 99 2.82 2.72 -4.49
CA THR A 99 1.60 3.02 -5.22
C THR A 99 1.06 1.73 -5.82
N PHE A 100 -0.16 1.35 -5.45
CA PHE A 100 -0.86 0.26 -6.12
C PHE A 100 -1.50 0.78 -7.41
N ILE A 101 -1.44 0.00 -8.49
CA ILE A 101 -2.18 0.31 -9.73
C ILE A 101 -3.20 -0.81 -9.95
N GLY A 102 -4.47 -0.46 -9.72
CA GLY A 102 -5.63 -1.33 -9.94
C GLY A 102 -5.92 -1.61 -11.43
N SER A 103 -7.00 -2.36 -11.68
CA SER A 103 -7.54 -2.52 -13.04
C SER A 103 -8.61 -1.44 -13.27
N GLY A 104 -8.33 -0.43 -14.10
CA GLY A 104 -9.20 0.74 -14.37
C GLY A 104 -8.49 2.07 -14.14
N ASP A 105 -9.22 3.19 -14.25
CA ASP A 105 -8.74 4.56 -13.92
C ASP A 105 -8.66 4.82 -12.39
N ASP A 106 -9.12 3.87 -11.59
CA ASP A 106 -9.33 4.07 -10.15
C ASP A 106 -8.26 3.35 -9.31
N GLY A 107 -7.47 4.17 -8.61
CA GLY A 107 -6.81 3.76 -7.36
C GLY A 107 -5.35 4.13 -7.24
N TYR A 108 -4.99 5.42 -7.29
CA TYR A 108 -3.67 5.90 -6.83
C TYR A 108 -3.65 5.96 -5.30
N THR A 109 -3.62 4.81 -4.64
CA THR A 109 -3.45 4.77 -3.18
C THR A 109 -1.97 4.82 -2.83
N GLU A 110 -1.53 5.93 -2.23
CA GLU A 110 -0.16 6.09 -1.73
C GLU A 110 0.00 5.47 -0.33
N LEU A 111 0.79 4.41 -0.23
CA LEU A 111 1.20 3.76 1.02
C LEU A 111 2.66 4.13 1.32
N LYS A 112 2.91 4.78 2.45
CA LYS A 112 4.27 5.05 2.95
C LYS A 112 4.65 4.05 4.03
N ILE A 113 5.87 3.54 3.96
CA ILE A 113 6.44 2.61 4.94
C ILE A 113 7.86 3.04 5.32
N TRP A 114 8.22 2.87 6.60
CA TRP A 114 9.54 3.22 7.13
C TRP A 114 10.21 1.98 7.71
N PHE A 115 11.46 1.76 7.31
CA PHE A 115 12.30 0.67 7.76
C PHE A 115 13.21 1.10 8.91
N ASP A 116 13.35 0.22 9.89
CA ASP A 116 14.31 0.37 10.99
C ASP A 116 15.72 -0.04 10.55
N SER A 117 16.66 -0.02 11.50
CA SER A 117 18.05 -0.43 11.27
C SER A 117 18.22 -1.93 11.01
N TYR A 118 17.22 -2.75 11.34
CA TYR A 118 17.22 -4.19 11.13
C TYR A 118 16.54 -4.61 9.82
N GLY A 119 16.06 -3.64 9.02
CA GLY A 119 15.36 -3.92 7.77
C GLY A 119 13.91 -4.37 7.96
N LYS A 120 13.29 -4.07 9.10
CA LYS A 120 11.85 -4.29 9.32
C LYS A 120 11.07 -2.99 9.20
N VAL A 121 9.87 -3.07 8.64
CA VAL A 121 8.94 -1.94 8.64
C VAL A 121 8.40 -1.76 10.05
N TYR A 122 8.66 -0.59 10.65
CA TYR A 122 8.19 -0.26 12.00
C TYR A 122 7.05 0.77 12.00
N LYS A 123 6.81 1.43 10.87
CA LYS A 123 5.80 2.48 10.73
C LYS A 123 5.21 2.47 9.33
N THR A 124 3.94 2.82 9.24
CA THR A 124 3.22 3.08 7.98
C THR A 124 2.23 4.22 8.16
N ASN A 125 1.84 4.90 7.06
CA ASN A 125 0.75 5.88 7.07
C ASN A 125 -0.64 5.24 6.97
N LYS A 126 -0.71 3.95 6.59
CA LYS A 126 -1.95 3.19 6.39
C LYS A 126 -1.76 1.79 6.96
N SER A 127 -2.21 1.58 8.19
CA SER A 127 -2.08 0.30 8.90
C SER A 127 -3.35 -0.56 8.87
N ASN A 128 -4.42 -0.04 8.26
CA ASN A 128 -5.69 -0.70 8.03
C ASN A 128 -6.40 -0.03 6.83
N CYS A 129 -7.61 -0.49 6.52
CA CYS A 129 -8.37 -0.07 5.35
C CYS A 129 -9.25 1.16 5.52
N ASN A 130 -9.25 1.77 6.71
CA ASN A 130 -10.15 2.85 7.09
C ASN A 130 -9.51 4.22 6.92
#